data_AF-E1NVA1-F1
#
_entry.id   AF-E1NVA1-F1
#
_cell.length_a   1.000
_cell.length_b   1.000
_cell.length_c   1.000
_cell.angle_alpha   90.00
_cell.angle_beta   90.00
_cell.angle_gamma   90.00
#
_symmetry.space_group_name_H-M   'P 1'
#
loop_
_entity.id
_entity.type
_entity.pdbx_description
1 polymer ?
#
loop_
_entity_poly.entity_id
_entity_poly.type
_entity_poly.pdbx_seq_one_letter_code
_entity_poly.pdbx_strand_id
1 'polypeptide(L)'
;MNVLISKIEKGKPFFEKVSRNIYLRAIRDGFIASMPVILFSSIFLLIAFVPNIFGIRWSKDVVELLMKPYNYTMGIVAFLVAGTTAKSLTDSINRDMDKTNQVNFISTMLASITGFLILASDSIQGGFSSDFLGTKGLLSAFIAAFIVVNIYKICIKRMLLFECLKKFRLTYHRYLKT
;
A
#
# COMPACT_ATOMS: atom_id res chain seq x y z
N MET A 1 -36.27 14.33 -0.31
CA MET A 1 -35.55 13.10 -0.75
C MET A 1 -34.96 13.24 -2.15
N ASN A 2 -35.73 13.69 -3.16
CA ASN A 2 -35.29 13.78 -4.56
C ASN A 2 -34.15 14.79 -4.82
N VAL A 3 -34.07 15.89 -4.05
CA VAL A 3 -32.98 16.88 -4.20
C VAL A 3 -31.61 16.31 -3.79
N LEU A 4 -31.56 15.48 -2.73
CA LEU A 4 -30.34 14.77 -2.32
C LEU A 4 -29.91 13.74 -3.37
N ILE A 5 -30.87 13.00 -3.92
CA ILE A 5 -30.64 12.02 -4.99
C ILE A 5 -30.09 12.72 -6.24
N SER A 6 -30.67 13.84 -6.66
CA SER A 6 -30.18 14.59 -7.83
C SER A 6 -28.79 15.20 -7.64
N LYS A 7 -28.41 15.58 -6.41
CA LYS A 7 -27.05 16.06 -6.08
C LYS A 7 -26.04 14.91 -6.09
N ILE A 8 -26.43 13.73 -5.60
CA ILE A 8 -25.61 12.52 -5.63
C ILE A 8 -25.42 12.04 -7.09
N GLU A 9 -26.47 12.05 -7.91
CA GLU A 9 -26.40 11.68 -9.33
C GLU A 9 -25.51 12.63 -10.14
N LYS A 10 -25.56 13.94 -9.88
CA LYS A 10 -24.64 14.91 -10.48
C LYS A 10 -23.19 14.70 -10.05
N GLY A 11 -22.96 14.24 -8.81
CA GLY A 11 -21.62 13.92 -8.30
C GLY A 11 -21.08 12.57 -8.78
N LYS A 12 -21.95 11.63 -9.16
CA LYS A 12 -21.61 10.27 -9.60
C LYS A 12 -20.51 10.21 -10.67
N PRO A 13 -20.56 10.97 -11.79
CA PRO A 13 -19.48 10.95 -12.79
C PRO A 13 -18.14 11.50 -12.27
N PHE A 14 -18.17 12.41 -11.29
CA PHE A 14 -16.95 12.90 -10.63
C PHE A 14 -16.35 11.82 -9.72
N PHE A 15 -17.16 11.17 -8.87
CA PHE A 15 -16.71 10.06 -8.04
C PHE A 15 -16.17 8.89 -8.86
N GLU A 16 -16.79 8.58 -10.01
CA GLU A 16 -16.27 7.56 -10.92
C GLU A 16 -14.93 7.94 -11.56
N LYS A 17 -14.74 9.22 -11.95
CA LYS A 17 -13.43 9.69 -12.45
C LYS A 17 -12.36 9.63 -11.37
N VAL A 18 -12.69 10.05 -10.15
CA VAL A 18 -11.78 10.04 -9.00
C VAL A 18 -11.45 8.58 -8.61
N SER A 19 -12.44 7.71 -8.52
CA SER A 19 -12.25 6.30 -8.20
C SER A 19 -11.45 5.53 -9.26
N ARG A 20 -11.51 5.96 -10.53
CA ARG A 20 -10.68 5.40 -11.62
C ARG A 20 -9.22 5.84 -11.57
N ASN A 21 -8.86 6.85 -10.77
CA ASN A 21 -7.48 7.27 -10.65
C ASN A 21 -6.62 6.12 -10.11
N ILE A 22 -5.48 5.85 -10.78
CA ILE A 22 -4.56 4.76 -10.46
C ILE A 22 -4.10 4.78 -8.99
N TYR A 23 -3.96 5.96 -8.38
CA TYR A 23 -3.50 6.09 -6.99
C TYR A 23 -4.58 5.67 -5.98
N LEU A 24 -5.82 6.13 -6.17
CA LEU A 24 -6.94 5.76 -5.30
C LEU A 24 -7.32 4.29 -5.49
N ARG A 25 -7.24 3.81 -6.73
CA ARG A 25 -7.38 2.40 -7.02
C ARG A 25 -6.30 1.58 -6.31
N ALA A 26 -5.05 1.99 -6.35
CA ALA A 26 -3.96 1.29 -5.68
C ALA A 26 -4.14 1.24 -4.15
N ILE A 27 -4.59 2.33 -3.52
CA ILE A 27 -4.93 2.35 -2.08
C ILE A 27 -6.00 1.30 -1.77
N ARG A 28 -7.10 1.32 -2.53
CA ARG A 28 -8.21 0.38 -2.33
C ARG A 28 -7.75 -1.06 -2.52
N ASP A 29 -7.09 -1.33 -3.64
CA ASP A 29 -6.65 -2.68 -4.00
C ASP A 29 -5.55 -3.17 -3.03
N GLY A 30 -4.69 -2.27 -2.52
CA GLY A 30 -3.73 -2.55 -1.45
C GLY A 30 -4.39 -2.91 -0.11
N PHE A 31 -5.45 -2.19 0.27
CA PHE A 31 -6.21 -2.51 1.49
C PHE A 31 -6.97 -3.83 1.37
N ILE A 32 -7.57 -4.12 0.20
CA ILE A 32 -8.25 -5.39 -0.08
C ILE A 32 -7.28 -6.57 0.05
N ALA A 33 -6.03 -6.41 -0.41
CA ALA A 33 -5.00 -7.44 -0.26
C ALA A 33 -4.66 -7.75 1.22
N SER A 34 -4.87 -6.80 2.14
CA SER A 34 -4.67 -6.98 3.58
C SER A 34 -5.92 -7.47 4.32
N MET A 35 -7.10 -7.53 3.67
CA MET A 35 -8.34 -7.99 4.30
C MET A 35 -8.26 -9.41 4.89
N PRO A 36 -7.60 -10.41 4.26
CA PRO A 36 -7.53 -11.75 4.84
C PRO A 36 -6.92 -11.76 6.25
N VAL A 37 -5.90 -10.93 6.45
CA VAL A 37 -5.19 -10.79 7.73
C VAL A 37 -6.09 -10.12 8.78
N ILE A 38 -6.82 -9.06 8.39
CA ILE A 38 -7.78 -8.36 9.26
C ILE A 38 -8.93 -9.28 9.65
N LEU A 39 -9.48 -10.03 8.69
CA LEU A 39 -10.60 -10.96 8.93
C LEU A 39 -10.18 -12.10 9.86
N PHE A 40 -9.00 -12.68 9.65
CA PHE A 40 -8.49 -13.76 10.51
C PHE A 40 -8.28 -13.28 11.96
N SER A 41 -7.71 -12.09 12.13
CA SER A 41 -7.55 -11.45 13.45
C SER A 41 -8.91 -11.15 14.13
N SER A 42 -9.91 -10.73 13.35
CA SER A 42 -11.24 -10.39 13.87
C SER A 42 -11.98 -11.58 14.47
N ILE A 43 -11.68 -12.82 14.06
CA ILE A 43 -12.27 -14.03 14.65
C ILE A 43 -11.91 -14.14 16.15
N PHE A 44 -10.68 -13.81 16.53
CA PHE A 44 -10.24 -13.85 17.93
C PHE A 44 -10.97 -12.80 18.79
N LEU A 45 -11.21 -11.62 18.22
CA LEU A 45 -12.01 -10.58 18.87
C LEU A 45 -13.46 -11.04 19.08
N LEU A 46 -14.05 -11.70 18.07
CA LEU A 46 -15.41 -12.24 18.18
C LEU A 46 -15.48 -13.31 19.28
N ILE A 47 -14.52 -14.23 19.35
CA ILE A 47 -14.48 -15.27 20.40
C ILE A 47 -14.35 -14.64 21.80
N ALA A 48 -13.57 -13.56 21.92
CA ALA A 48 -13.38 -12.87 23.19
C ALA A 48 -14.63 -12.13 23.68
N PHE A 49 -15.41 -11.50 22.79
CA PHE A 49 -16.48 -10.58 23.19
C PHE A 49 -17.91 -11.03 22.87
N VAL A 50 -18.14 -11.87 21.85
CA VAL A 50 -19.49 -12.35 21.51
C VAL A 50 -20.16 -13.12 22.66
N PRO A 51 -19.45 -14.00 23.42
CA PRO A 51 -20.05 -14.72 24.54
C PRO A 51 -20.61 -13.82 25.65
N ASN A 52 -20.12 -12.58 25.78
CA ASN A 52 -20.62 -11.63 26.78
C ASN A 52 -22.09 -11.26 26.54
N ILE A 53 -22.56 -11.31 25.29
CA ILE A 53 -23.96 -11.04 24.92
C ILE A 53 -24.88 -12.15 25.46
N PHE A 54 -24.36 -13.38 25.58
CA PHE A 54 -25.07 -14.54 26.11
C PHE A 54 -24.90 -14.70 27.64
N GLY A 55 -24.31 -13.72 28.32
CA GLY A 55 -24.07 -13.75 29.77
C GLY A 55 -22.85 -14.56 30.21
N ILE A 56 -22.09 -15.14 29.28
CA ILE A 56 -20.85 -15.87 29.58
C ILE A 56 -19.68 -14.90 29.50
N ARG A 57 -19.12 -14.54 30.66
CA ARG A 57 -17.93 -13.68 30.74
C ARG A 57 -16.68 -14.53 30.94
N TRP A 58 -15.72 -14.36 30.04
CA TRP A 58 -14.38 -14.93 30.20
C TRP A 58 -13.63 -14.24 31.35
N SER A 59 -12.70 -14.96 31.98
CA SER A 59 -11.72 -14.34 32.89
C SER A 59 -10.86 -13.31 32.14
N LYS A 60 -10.35 -12.31 32.86
CA LYS A 60 -9.47 -11.28 32.29
C LYS A 60 -8.27 -11.88 31.56
N ASP A 61 -7.69 -12.96 32.10
CA ASP A 61 -6.53 -13.64 31.52
C ASP A 61 -6.84 -14.26 30.16
N VAL A 62 -8.05 -14.82 30.01
CA VAL A 62 -8.51 -15.45 28.76
C VAL A 62 -8.80 -14.38 27.71
N VAL A 63 -9.43 -13.26 28.11
CA VAL A 63 -9.65 -12.13 27.21
C VAL A 63 -8.31 -11.56 26.73
N GLU A 64 -7.35 -11.37 27.62
CA GLU A 64 -6.02 -10.86 27.24
C GLU A 64 -5.30 -11.81 26.29
N LEU A 65 -5.36 -13.13 26.53
CA LEU A 65 -4.77 -14.14 25.66
C LEU A 65 -5.39 -14.11 24.25
N LEU A 66 -6.71 -13.98 24.15
CA LEU A 66 -7.43 -13.90 22.88
C LEU A 66 -7.18 -12.56 22.16
N MET A 67 -6.97 -11.48 22.91
CA MET A 67 -6.69 -10.15 22.35
C MET A 67 -5.25 -9.98 21.86
N LYS A 68 -4.29 -10.78 22.33
CA LYS A 68 -2.89 -10.73 21.87
C LYS A 68 -2.75 -10.88 20.35
N PRO A 69 -3.26 -11.96 19.70
CA PRO A 69 -3.22 -12.11 18.25
C PRO A 69 -3.87 -10.93 17.50
N TYR A 70 -4.98 -10.42 18.04
CA TYR A 70 -5.69 -9.29 17.46
C TYR A 70 -4.83 -8.03 17.45
N ASN A 71 -4.27 -7.68 18.61
CA ASN A 71 -3.43 -6.50 18.79
C ASN A 71 -2.14 -6.58 17.96
N TYR A 72 -1.50 -7.75 17.88
CA TYR A 72 -0.30 -7.90 17.04
C TYR A 72 -0.61 -7.71 15.57
N THR A 73 -1.70 -8.31 15.09
CA THR A 73 -2.07 -8.25 13.68
C THR A 73 -2.53 -6.85 13.28
N MET A 74 -3.35 -6.20 14.11
CA MET A 74 -3.77 -4.81 13.91
C MET A 74 -2.63 -3.81 14.07
N GLY A 75 -1.65 -4.12 14.92
CA GLY A 75 -0.45 -3.33 15.15
C GLY A 75 0.54 -3.32 13.99
N ILE A 76 0.37 -4.18 12.97
CA ILE A 76 1.22 -4.21 11.76
C ILE A 76 0.44 -3.95 10.46
N VAL A 77 -0.81 -3.51 10.56
CA VAL A 77 -1.67 -3.31 9.38
C VAL A 77 -1.10 -2.28 8.41
N ALA A 78 -0.57 -1.14 8.87
CA ALA A 78 0.00 -0.14 7.97
C ALA A 78 1.26 -0.65 7.28
N PHE A 79 2.06 -1.46 7.96
CA PHE A 79 3.21 -2.14 7.37
C PHE A 79 2.80 -3.04 6.19
N LEU A 80 1.77 -3.87 6.36
CA LEU A 80 1.26 -4.74 5.30
C LEU A 80 0.66 -3.92 4.15
N VAL A 81 -0.14 -2.91 4.48
CA VAL A 81 -0.82 -2.05 3.51
C VAL A 81 0.17 -1.20 2.70
N ALA A 82 1.29 -0.75 3.29
CA ALA A 82 2.35 -0.03 2.57
C ALA A 82 2.88 -0.87 1.39
N GLY A 83 3.25 -2.12 1.68
CA GLY A 83 3.77 -3.04 0.67
C GLY A 83 2.74 -3.41 -0.39
N THR A 84 1.53 -3.80 0.03
CA THR A 84 0.48 -4.22 -0.92
C THR A 84 -0.01 -3.06 -1.78
N THR A 85 -0.08 -1.84 -1.24
CA THR A 85 -0.43 -0.64 -2.02
C THR A 85 0.65 -0.34 -3.05
N ALA A 86 1.94 -0.41 -2.68
CA ALA A 86 3.04 -0.23 -3.62
C ALA A 86 3.01 -1.28 -4.73
N LYS A 87 2.78 -2.56 -4.40
CA LYS A 87 2.59 -3.63 -5.38
C LYS A 87 1.44 -3.30 -6.35
N SER A 88 0.26 -2.95 -5.83
CA SER A 88 -0.92 -2.63 -6.66
C SER A 88 -0.70 -1.40 -7.56
N LEU A 89 0.05 -0.40 -7.07
CA LEU A 89 0.42 0.77 -7.88
C LEU A 89 1.43 0.39 -8.98
N THR A 90 2.44 -0.41 -8.65
CA THR A 90 3.41 -0.93 -9.62
C THR A 90 2.75 -1.79 -10.69
N ASP A 91 1.85 -2.70 -10.30
CA ASP A 91 1.08 -3.53 -11.23
C ASP A 91 0.19 -2.66 -12.14
N SER A 92 -0.34 -1.55 -11.63
CA SER A 92 -1.11 -0.59 -12.44
C SER A 92 -0.23 0.16 -13.44
N ILE A 93 0.98 0.57 -13.05
CA ILE A 93 1.93 1.27 -13.92
C ILE A 93 2.53 0.33 -14.97
N ASN A 94 2.82 -0.92 -14.61
CA ASN A 94 3.38 -1.93 -15.52
C ASN A 94 2.45 -2.30 -16.67
N ARG A 95 1.13 -2.10 -16.52
CA ARG A 95 0.16 -2.31 -17.61
C ARG A 95 0.36 -1.32 -18.77
N ASP A 96 0.88 -0.14 -18.48
CA ASP A 96 1.14 0.91 -19.48
C ASP A 96 2.60 0.89 -20.00
N MET A 97 3.43 -0.04 -19.52
CA MET A 97 4.85 -0.15 -19.89
C MET A 97 5.11 -1.35 -20.81
N ASP A 98 6.10 -1.23 -21.68
CA ASP A 98 6.58 -2.33 -22.51
C ASP A 98 7.02 -3.53 -21.65
N LYS A 99 6.78 -4.74 -22.14
CA LYS A 99 7.08 -6.00 -21.42
C LYS A 99 8.55 -6.13 -21.00
N THR A 100 9.47 -5.45 -21.70
CA THR A 100 10.91 -5.44 -21.40
C THR A 100 11.30 -4.46 -20.30
N ASN A 101 10.44 -3.50 -19.95
CA ASN A 101 10.73 -2.38 -19.05
C ASN A 101 9.88 -2.41 -17.77
N GLN A 102 9.28 -3.55 -17.45
CA GLN A 102 8.42 -3.69 -16.28
C GLN A 102 9.21 -3.60 -14.99
N VAL A 103 8.66 -2.85 -14.01
CA VAL A 103 9.22 -2.76 -12.67
C VAL A 103 8.90 -4.04 -11.91
N ASN A 104 9.89 -4.61 -11.21
CA ASN A 104 9.62 -5.74 -10.31
C ASN A 104 8.77 -5.28 -9.12
N PHE A 105 7.56 -5.83 -9.01
CA PHE A 105 6.62 -5.50 -7.95
C PHE A 105 7.13 -5.85 -6.55
N ILE A 106 7.94 -6.92 -6.40
CA ILE A 106 8.55 -7.31 -5.12
C ILE A 106 9.55 -6.24 -4.67
N SER A 107 10.34 -5.72 -5.60
CA SER A 107 11.32 -4.67 -5.29
C SER A 107 10.63 -3.40 -4.80
N THR A 108 9.55 -2.96 -5.45
CA THR A 108 8.79 -1.79 -4.99
C THR A 108 8.05 -2.04 -3.68
N MET A 109 7.59 -3.27 -3.44
CA MET A 109 6.94 -3.65 -2.20
C MET A 109 7.92 -3.54 -1.02
N LEU A 110 9.10 -4.14 -1.14
CA LEU A 110 10.13 -4.08 -0.11
C LEU A 110 10.65 -2.66 0.10
N ALA A 111 10.89 -1.90 -0.98
CA ALA A 111 11.32 -0.51 -0.89
C ALA A 111 10.27 0.41 -0.25
N SER A 112 8.98 0.14 -0.47
CA SER A 112 7.90 0.88 0.19
C SER A 112 7.81 0.55 1.67
N ILE A 113 8.02 -0.71 2.03
CA ILE A 113 8.05 -1.14 3.43
C ILE A 113 9.21 -0.48 4.17
N THR A 114 10.40 -0.49 3.58
CA THR A 114 11.57 0.17 4.19
C THR A 114 11.39 1.69 4.25
N GLY A 115 10.86 2.30 3.20
CA GLY A 115 10.53 3.73 3.18
C GLY A 115 9.49 4.11 4.24
N PHE A 116 8.48 3.26 4.45
CA PHE A 116 7.50 3.44 5.52
C PHE A 116 8.13 3.29 6.90
N LEU A 117 8.98 2.28 7.11
CA LEU A 117 9.69 2.11 8.39
C LEU A 117 10.55 3.32 8.73
N ILE A 118 11.23 3.95 7.76
CA ILE A 118 11.99 5.17 8.00
C ILE A 118 11.09 6.33 8.46
N LEU A 119 9.86 6.42 7.92
CA LEU A 119 8.91 7.48 8.25
C LEU A 119 8.13 7.23 9.55
N ALA A 120 7.92 5.96 9.92
CA ALA A 120 7.08 5.55 11.05
C ALA A 120 7.88 5.09 12.27
N SER A 121 9.19 4.90 12.13
CA SER A 121 10.06 4.42 13.22
C SER A 121 10.43 5.55 14.17
N ASP A 122 9.59 5.76 15.18
CA ASP A 122 10.06 6.39 16.41
C ASP A 122 10.86 5.35 17.22
N SER A 123 12.13 5.68 17.50
CA SER A 123 12.99 4.88 18.34
C SER A 123 12.63 5.10 19.81
N ILE A 124 12.27 4.01 20.49
CA ILE A 124 12.16 3.99 21.96
C ILE A 124 13.47 3.38 22.48
N GLN A 125 13.91 3.70 23.70
CA GLN A 125 15.04 3.04 24.34
C GLN A 125 14.85 1.51 24.32
N GLY A 126 15.56 0.84 23.42
CA GLY A 126 15.59 -0.63 23.29
C GLY A 126 14.57 -1.26 22.32
N GLY A 127 13.79 -0.51 21.53
CA GLY A 127 12.84 -1.13 20.58
C GLY A 127 12.17 -0.20 19.56
N PHE A 128 11.43 -0.81 18.63
CA PHE A 128 10.55 -0.11 17.67
C PHE A 128 9.19 0.18 18.32
N SER A 129 8.71 1.42 18.22
CA SER A 129 7.33 1.73 18.58
C SER A 129 6.35 1.08 17.59
N SER A 130 5.46 0.21 18.07
CA SER A 130 4.41 -0.40 17.24
C SER A 130 3.21 0.52 17.01
N ASP A 131 3.16 1.68 17.66
CA ASP A 131 2.04 2.61 17.59
C ASP A 131 1.76 3.10 16.17
N PHE A 132 2.81 3.42 15.41
CA PHE A 132 2.69 3.92 14.04
C PHE A 132 2.66 2.79 13.00
N LEU A 133 2.98 1.56 13.36
CA LEU A 133 2.91 0.41 12.44
C LEU A 133 1.48 -0.12 12.24
N GLY A 134 0.58 0.24 13.16
CA GLY A 134 -0.84 -0.09 13.11
C GLY A 134 -1.64 0.89 12.25
N THR A 135 -2.93 1.02 12.53
CA THR A 135 -3.85 1.85 11.73
C THR A 135 -3.49 3.34 11.74
N LYS A 136 -2.79 3.84 12.77
CA LYS A 136 -2.35 5.24 12.88
C LYS A 136 -1.40 5.64 11.74
N GLY A 137 -0.54 4.74 11.28
CA GLY A 137 0.44 5.03 10.21
C GLY A 137 -0.07 4.80 8.80
N LEU A 138 -1.34 4.45 8.59
CA LEU A 138 -1.87 4.13 7.25
C LEU A 138 -1.68 5.28 6.25
N LEU A 139 -1.85 6.53 6.67
CA LEU A 139 -1.66 7.68 5.79
C LEU A 139 -0.19 7.79 5.34
N SER A 140 0.75 7.64 6.28
CA SER A 140 2.19 7.65 6.01
C SER A 140 2.61 6.48 5.11
N ALA A 141 1.99 5.31 5.28
CA ALA A 141 2.19 4.14 4.42
C ALA A 141 1.81 4.43 2.95
N PHE A 142 0.67 5.09 2.72
CA PHE A 142 0.27 5.46 1.36
C PHE A 142 1.23 6.47 0.72
N ILE A 143 1.68 7.46 1.48
CA ILE A 143 2.65 8.46 1.01
C ILE A 143 3.98 7.78 0.64
N ALA A 144 4.48 6.89 1.51
CA ALA A 144 5.70 6.12 1.24
C ALA A 144 5.58 5.29 -0.05
N ALA A 145 4.47 4.55 -0.20
CA ALA A 145 4.20 3.74 -1.39
C ALA A 145 4.18 4.58 -2.66
N PHE A 146 3.55 5.75 -2.63
CA PHE A 146 3.48 6.63 -3.78
C PHE A 146 4.86 7.19 -4.15
N ILE A 147 5.63 7.67 -3.18
CA ILE A 147 6.96 8.24 -3.43
C ILE A 147 7.87 7.17 -4.04
N VAL A 148 7.94 5.99 -3.41
CA VAL A 148 8.82 4.89 -3.86
C VAL A 148 8.48 4.46 -5.28
N VAL A 149 7.21 4.18 -5.58
CA VAL A 149 6.83 3.70 -6.91
C VAL A 149 7.05 4.77 -7.99
N ASN A 150 6.81 6.04 -7.69
CA ASN A 150 7.10 7.14 -8.63
C ASN A 150 8.61 7.28 -8.89
N ILE A 151 9.45 7.13 -7.85
CA ILE A 151 10.92 7.13 -8.01
C ILE A 151 11.35 5.98 -8.93
N TYR A 152 10.87 4.76 -8.69
CA TYR A 152 11.18 3.61 -9.54
C TYR A 152 10.77 3.85 -11.01
N LYS A 153 9.58 4.41 -11.23
CA LYS A 153 9.10 4.78 -12.58
C LYS A 153 10.02 5.80 -13.27
N ILE A 154 10.49 6.81 -12.53
CA ILE A 154 11.41 7.82 -13.06
C ILE A 154 12.77 7.20 -13.37
N CYS A 155 13.29 6.33 -12.51
CA CYS A 155 14.58 5.66 -12.71
C CYS A 155 14.58 4.82 -14.00
N ILE A 156 13.55 4.00 -14.24
CA ILE A 156 13.46 3.20 -15.48
C ILE A 156 13.35 4.10 -16.71
N LYS A 157 12.49 5.13 -16.67
CA LYS A 157 12.36 6.07 -17.81
C LYS A 157 13.66 6.81 -18.13
N ARG A 158 14.39 7.29 -17.12
CA ARG A 158 15.65 8.01 -17.31
C ARG A 158 16.78 7.08 -17.71
N MET A 159 16.83 5.86 -17.18
CA MET A 159 17.81 4.85 -17.59
C MET A 159 17.64 4.50 -19.08
N LEU A 160 16.39 4.36 -19.55
CA LEU A 160 16.08 4.21 -20.98
C LEU A 160 16.51 5.42 -21.81
N LEU A 161 16.30 6.65 -21.31
CA LEU A 161 16.76 7.85 -22.00
C LEU A 161 18.29 7.85 -22.16
N PHE A 162 19.04 7.48 -21.12
CA PHE A 162 20.50 7.38 -21.19
C PHE A 162 20.96 6.28 -22.18
N GLU A 163 20.35 5.09 -22.12
CA GLU A 163 20.63 3.98 -23.04
C GLU A 163 20.36 4.40 -24.51
N CYS A 164 19.20 5.04 -24.76
CA CYS A 164 18.79 5.53 -26.07
C CYS A 164 19.75 6.61 -26.60
N LEU A 165 20.12 7.59 -25.77
CA LEU A 165 21.10 8.63 -26.12
C LEU A 165 22.48 8.03 -26.44
N LYS A 166 22.91 7.00 -25.71
CA LYS A 166 24.18 6.29 -25.97
C LYS A 166 24.15 5.59 -27.33
N LYS A 167 23.04 4.90 -27.63
CA LYS A 167 22.85 4.19 -28.91
C LYS A 167 22.77 5.16 -30.08
N PHE A 168 22.06 6.28 -29.93
CA PHE A 168 21.96 7.32 -30.96
C PHE A 168 23.31 7.99 -31.23
N ARG A 169 24.09 8.32 -30.17
CA ARG A 169 25.44 8.89 -30.31
C ARG A 169 26.41 7.94 -31.02
N LEU A 170 26.37 6.63 -30.71
CA LEU A 170 27.21 5.63 -31.36
C LEU A 170 26.84 5.41 -32.83
N THR A 171 25.55 5.40 -33.18
CA THR A 171 25.10 5.30 -34.58
C THR A 171 25.44 6.56 -35.38
N TYR A 172 25.28 7.74 -34.78
CA TYR A 172 25.66 9.01 -35.42
C TYR A 172 27.15 9.10 -35.72
N HIS A 173 28.01 8.64 -34.80
CA HIS A 173 29.46 8.60 -35.05
C HIS A 173 29.88 7.60 -36.13
N ARG A 174 29.08 6.54 -36.36
CA ARG A 174 29.29 5.58 -37.46
C ARG A 174 28.91 6.17 -38.81
N TYR A 175 27.86 6.98 -38.87
CA TYR A 175 27.40 7.65 -40.10
C TYR A 175 28.31 8.81 -40.55
N LEU A 176 29.03 9.46 -39.63
CA LEU A 176 29.97 10.54 -39.95
C LEU A 176 31.36 10.08 -40.40
N LYS A 177 31.64 8.76 -40.37
CA LYS A 177 32.91 8.16 -40.79
C LYS A 177 32.82 7.38 -42.12
N THR A 178 31.68 7.46 -42.80
CA THR A 178 31.42 7.01 -44.18
C THR A 178 31.13 8.21 -45.04
#